data_AF-A0A4Z1CAH9-F1
#
_entry.id   AF-A0A4Z1CAH9-F1
#
_cell.length_a   1.000
_cell.length_b   1.000
_cell.length_c   1.000
_cell.angle_alpha   90.00
_cell.angle_beta   90.00
_cell.angle_gamma   90.00
#
_symmetry.space_group_name_H-M   'P 1'
#
loop_
_entity.id
_entity.type
_entity.pdbx_description
1 polymer ?
#
loop_
_entity_poly.entity_id
_entity_poly.type
_entity_poly.pdbx_seq_one_letter_code
_entity_poly.pdbx_strand_id
1 'polypeptide(L)'
;MEEHEFQGMFLEAGMPEDHIDAALTRFHAYGDSPKILSRNDYVTAKAIYAVMDARVDPDDAHSPVGRYLISLGARIADWEDKIAQLTP
;
A
#
# COMPACT_ATOMS: atom_id res chain seq x y z
N MET A 1 2.67 -6.68 16.39
CA MET A 1 3.00 -5.31 15.97
C MET A 1 1.88 -4.39 16.39
N GLU A 2 2.22 -3.28 17.04
CA GLU A 2 1.28 -2.24 17.45
C GLU A 2 1.07 -1.23 16.31
N GLU A 3 -0.05 -0.51 16.30
CA GLU A 3 -0.44 0.46 15.26
C GLU A 3 0.65 1.53 14.99
N HIS A 4 1.40 1.88 16.02
CA HIS A 4 2.54 2.80 15.96
C HIS A 4 3.73 2.28 15.13
N GLU A 5 3.97 0.97 15.09
CA GLU A 5 5.02 0.40 14.24
C GLU A 5 4.68 0.55 12.76
N PHE A 6 3.38 0.52 12.41
CA PHE A 6 2.95 0.69 11.03
C PHE A 6 3.06 2.13 10.55
N GLN A 7 2.66 3.11 11.36
CA GLN A 7 2.85 4.53 11.06
C GLN A 7 4.32 4.85 10.73
N GLY A 8 5.27 4.29 11.48
CA GLY A 8 6.70 4.46 11.23
C GLY A 8 7.14 3.95 9.85
N MET A 9 6.58 2.82 9.39
CA MET A 9 6.91 2.27 8.07
C MET A 9 6.36 3.12 6.92
N PHE A 10 5.16 3.69 7.06
CA PHE A 10 4.59 4.58 6.04
C PHE A 10 5.35 5.91 5.94
N LEU A 11 5.79 6.48 7.07
CA LEU A 11 6.62 7.69 7.09
C LEU A 11 7.95 7.46 6.36
N GLU A 12 8.61 6.33 6.60
CA GLU A 12 9.86 5.98 5.92
C GLU A 12 9.67 5.69 4.43
N ALA A 13 8.48 5.28 4.00
CA ALA A 13 8.09 5.18 2.60
C ALA A 13 7.85 6.55 1.91
N GLY A 14 8.03 7.66 2.65
CA GLY A 14 7.85 9.01 2.14
C GLY A 14 6.38 9.44 2.06
N MET A 15 5.47 8.73 2.73
CA MET A 15 4.08 9.17 2.84
C MET A 15 3.98 10.32 3.85
N PRO A 16 3.33 11.45 3.50
CA PRO A 16 3.03 12.50 4.45
C PRO A 16 2.12 11.96 5.57
N GLU A 17 2.37 12.34 6.81
CA GLU A 17 1.64 11.85 8.00
C GLU A 17 0.11 11.99 7.85
N ASP A 18 -0.36 13.11 7.29
CA ASP A 18 -1.77 13.38 6.99
C ASP A 18 -2.42 12.34 6.05
N HIS A 19 -1.62 11.69 5.20
CA HIS A 19 -2.08 10.66 4.27
C HIS A 19 -2.02 9.26 4.89
N ILE A 20 -1.18 9.05 5.92
CA ILE A 20 -1.03 7.78 6.63
C ILE A 20 -2.29 7.49 7.43
N ASP A 21 -2.77 8.45 8.21
CA ASP A 21 -3.97 8.30 9.02
C ASP A 21 -5.20 8.04 8.14
N ALA A 22 -5.30 8.71 6.99
CA ALA A 22 -6.37 8.47 6.03
C ALA A 22 -6.28 7.06 5.39
N ALA A 23 -5.07 6.60 5.05
CA ALA A 23 -4.85 5.29 4.44
C ALA A 23 -5.12 4.14 5.45
N LEU A 24 -4.62 4.28 6.68
CA LEU A 24 -4.85 3.32 7.76
C LEU A 24 -6.31 3.30 8.19
N THR A 25 -6.94 4.46 8.38
CA THR A 25 -8.38 4.55 8.70
C THR A 25 -9.22 3.86 7.62
N ARG A 26 -8.89 4.09 6.34
CA ARG A 26 -9.60 3.45 5.22
C ARG A 26 -9.37 1.95 5.20
N PHE A 27 -8.16 1.49 5.47
CA PHE A 27 -7.87 0.06 5.53
C PHE A 27 -8.59 -0.62 6.71
N HIS A 28 -8.58 -0.02 7.89
CA HIS A 28 -9.32 -0.51 9.05
C HIS A 28 -10.85 -0.53 8.80
N ALA A 29 -11.38 0.46 8.07
CA ALA A 29 -12.81 0.57 7.79
C ALA A 29 -13.31 -0.34 6.66
N TYR A 30 -12.50 -0.56 5.62
CA TYR A 30 -12.95 -1.22 4.37
C TYR A 30 -12.17 -2.50 4.02
N GLY A 31 -11.05 -2.77 4.70
CA GLY A 31 -10.21 -3.94 4.48
C GLY A 31 -9.45 -3.92 3.14
N ASP A 32 -9.37 -2.78 2.46
CA ASP A 32 -8.81 -2.69 1.11
C ASP A 32 -7.97 -1.42 0.93
N SER A 33 -6.89 -1.53 0.15
CA SER A 33 -5.98 -0.42 -0.16
C SER A 33 -6.63 0.63 -1.07
N PRO A 34 -6.17 1.89 -1.03
CA PRO A 34 -6.68 2.95 -1.91
C PRO A 34 -6.51 2.59 -3.39
N LYS A 35 -7.48 3.01 -4.22
CA LYS A 35 -7.37 2.87 -5.68
C LYS A 35 -6.26 3.77 -6.22
N ILE A 36 -5.53 3.29 -7.22
CA ILE A 36 -4.56 4.07 -7.98
C ILE A 36 -5.30 4.80 -9.11
N LEU A 37 -5.42 6.13 -9.01
CA LEU A 37 -6.13 6.96 -9.99
C LEU A 37 -5.17 7.84 -10.81
N SER A 38 -3.96 8.06 -10.31
CA SER A 38 -2.94 8.87 -10.95
C SER A 38 -1.55 8.19 -10.94
N ARG A 39 -0.64 8.70 -11.76
CA ARG A 39 0.77 8.27 -11.76
C ARG A 39 1.45 8.52 -10.40
N ASN A 40 1.05 9.59 -9.70
CA ASN A 40 1.58 9.89 -8.38
C ASN A 40 1.13 8.84 -7.37
N ASP A 41 -0.14 8.43 -7.41
CA ASP A 41 -0.67 7.36 -6.57
C ASP A 41 0.09 6.05 -6.80
N TYR A 42 0.44 5.75 -8.06
CA TYR A 42 1.21 4.55 -8.42
C TYR A 42 2.63 4.58 -7.84
N VAL A 43 3.33 5.72 -7.95
CA VAL A 43 4.68 5.87 -7.38
C VAL A 43 4.64 5.69 -5.87
N THR A 44 3.68 6.33 -5.20
CA THR A 44 3.46 6.21 -3.76
C THR A 44 3.12 4.77 -3.37
N ALA A 45 2.21 4.11 -4.08
CA ALA A 45 1.84 2.72 -3.84
C ALA A 45 3.05 1.78 -3.91
N LYS A 46 3.92 1.94 -4.92
CA LYS A 46 5.14 1.13 -5.03
C LYS A 46 6.14 1.39 -3.91
N ALA A 47 6.30 2.64 -3.47
CA ALA A 47 7.19 2.97 -2.37
C ALA A 47 6.73 2.32 -1.06
N ILE A 48 5.42 2.41 -0.76
CA ILE A 48 4.82 1.73 0.40
C ILE A 48 5.02 0.23 0.31
N TYR A 49 4.67 -0.37 -0.83
CA TYR A 49 4.77 -1.82 -1.03
C TYR A 49 6.20 -2.29 -0.76
N ALA A 50 7.21 -1.64 -1.37
CA ALA A 50 8.62 -2.01 -1.19
C ALA A 50 9.10 -1.91 0.27
N VAL A 51 8.67 -0.87 0.99
CA VAL A 51 9.06 -0.68 2.39
C VAL A 51 8.40 -1.69 3.32
N MET A 52 7.12 -1.98 3.10
CA MET A 52 6.37 -2.92 3.92
C MET A 52 6.77 -4.37 3.63
N ASP A 53 6.95 -4.74 2.35
CA ASP A 53 7.38 -6.08 1.93
C ASP A 53 8.75 -6.47 2.52
N ALA A 54 9.65 -5.50 2.69
CA ALA A 54 10.95 -5.73 3.31
C ALA A 54 10.90 -6.00 4.84
N ARG A 55 9.76 -5.79 5.49
CA ARG A 55 9.61 -5.78 6.96
C ARG A 55 8.57 -6.74 7.49
N VAL A 56 7.60 -7.06 6.64
CA VAL A 56 6.53 -8.00 6.97
C VAL A 56 7.04 -9.39 6.67
N ASP A 57 6.74 -10.33 7.57
CA ASP A 57 7.03 -11.73 7.32
C ASP A 57 6.25 -12.18 6.06
N PRO A 58 6.92 -12.74 5.04
CA PRO A 58 6.23 -13.16 3.81
C PRO A 58 5.16 -14.24 4.06
N ASP A 59 5.23 -14.97 5.18
CA ASP A 59 4.21 -15.95 5.58
C ASP A 59 3.05 -15.32 6.38
N ASP A 60 3.15 -14.04 6.77
CA ASP A 60 2.10 -13.32 7.49
C ASP A 60 1.07 -12.70 6.53
N ALA A 61 0.37 -13.56 5.77
CA ALA A 61 -0.71 -13.14 4.87
C ALA A 61 -2.01 -12.77 5.61
N HIS A 62 -2.13 -13.11 6.89
CA HIS A 62 -3.39 -13.01 7.63
C HIS A 62 -3.47 -11.82 8.58
N SER A 63 -2.35 -11.22 8.97
CA SER A 63 -2.39 -9.97 9.70
C SER A 63 -3.04 -8.86 8.86
N PRO A 64 -3.52 -7.79 9.50
CA PRO A 64 -3.99 -6.61 8.79
C PRO A 64 -2.96 -6.14 7.75
N VAL A 65 -1.67 -6.21 8.05
CA VAL A 65 -0.65 -5.69 7.14
C VAL A 65 -0.31 -6.64 6.01
N GLY A 66 -0.30 -7.95 6.23
CA GLY A 66 -0.27 -8.91 5.13
C GLY A 66 -1.42 -8.70 4.16
N ARG A 67 -2.63 -8.52 4.68
CA ARG A 67 -3.82 -8.25 3.87
C ARG A 67 -3.74 -6.92 3.13
N TYR A 68 -3.20 -5.88 3.76
CA TYR A 68 -2.96 -4.59 3.12
C TYR A 68 -1.96 -4.71 1.96
N LEU A 69 -0.83 -5.39 2.19
CA LEU A 69 0.19 -5.62 1.17
C LEU A 69 -0.35 -6.39 -0.03
N ILE A 70 -1.12 -7.46 0.20
CA ILE A 70 -1.76 -8.23 -0.86
C ILE A 70 -2.70 -7.34 -1.68
N SER A 71 -3.56 -6.57 -1.01
CA SER A 71 -4.47 -5.63 -1.68
C SER A 71 -3.71 -4.57 -2.48
N LEU A 72 -2.67 -3.98 -1.90
CA LEU A 72 -1.86 -2.95 -2.55
C LEU A 72 -1.14 -3.48 -3.79
N GLY A 73 -0.57 -4.69 -3.70
CA GLY A 73 0.06 -5.38 -4.82
C GLY A 73 -0.93 -5.62 -5.96
N ALA A 74 -2.16 -6.04 -5.66
CA ALA A 74 -3.21 -6.20 -6.65
C ALA A 74 -3.55 -4.87 -7.35
N ARG A 75 -3.64 -3.76 -6.60
CA ARG A 75 -3.89 -2.42 -7.19
C ARG A 75 -2.76 -1.97 -8.11
N ILE A 76 -1.51 -2.26 -7.74
CA ILE A 76 -0.31 -1.95 -8.55
C ILE A 76 -0.37 -2.72 -9.87
N ALA A 77 -0.62 -4.03 -9.81
CA ALA A 77 -0.73 -4.88 -11.00
C ALA A 77 -1.87 -4.42 -11.93
N ASP A 78 -3.07 -4.16 -11.38
CA ASP A 78 -4.21 -3.65 -12.14
C ASP A 78 -3.85 -2.34 -12.89
N TRP A 79 -3.09 -1.45 -12.26
CA TRP A 79 -2.65 -0.20 -12.88
C TRP A 79 -1.62 -0.45 -13.99
N GLU A 80 -0.63 -1.31 -13.76
CA GLU A 80 0.40 -1.65 -14.75
C GLU A 80 -0.22 -2.26 -16.00
N ASP A 81 -1.14 -3.20 -15.85
CA ASP A 81 -1.90 -3.80 -16.94
C ASP A 81 -2.70 -2.76 -17.72
N LYS A 82 -3.36 -1.83 -17.01
CA LYS A 82 -4.10 -0.73 -17.63
C LYS A 82 -3.19 0.18 -18.45
N ILE A 83 -2.01 0.54 -17.94
CA ILE A 83 -1.05 1.39 -18.66
C ILE A 83 -0.45 0.64 -19.86
N ALA A 84 -0.13 -0.65 -19.72
CA ALA A 84 0.37 -1.47 -20.82
C ALA A 84 -0.62 -1.52 -21.99
N GLN A 85 -1.93 -1.60 -21.72
CA GLN A 85 -2.97 -1.55 -22.75
C GLN A 85 -3.11 -0.18 -23.45
N LEU A 86 -2.65 0.90 -22.81
CA LEU A 86 -2.75 2.27 -23.33
C LEU A 86 -1.50 2.73 -24.08
N THR A 87 -0.41 1.95 -24.04
CA THR A 87 0.88 2.29 -24.67
C THR A 87 1.26 1.18 -25.65
N PRO A 88 0.89 1.28 -26.94
CA PRO A 88 1.18 0.26 -27.95
C PRO A 88 2.65 0.18 -28.36
#